data_AF-A0A529YTN8-F1
#
_entry.id   AF-A0A529YTN8-F1
#
_cell.length_a   1.000
_cell.length_b   1.000
_cell.length_c   1.000
_cell.angle_alpha   90.00
_cell.angle_beta   90.00
_cell.angle_gamma   90.00
#
_symmetry.space_group_name_H-M   'P 1'
#
loop_
_entity.id
_entity.type
_entity.pdbx_description
1 polymer ?
#
loop_
_entity_poly.entity_id
_entity_poly.type
_entity_poly.pdbx_seq_one_letter_code
_entity_poly.pdbx_strand_id
1 'polypeptide(L)'
;TWVAFFAATGVILSAAYALWLYRRVIFGALTKDSLKNLLDLSPREKAIIYPLVVLVIFFGVYPAPVFDATAQSVKALVTNVTASINSAQTAAAN
;
A
#
# COMPACT_ATOMS: atom_id res chain seq x y z
N THR A 1 -6.20 20.03 -7.38
CA THR A 1 -5.01 20.22 -8.24
C THR A 1 -4.92 19.10 -9.24
N TRP A 2 -4.32 19.33 -10.41
CA TRP A 2 -4.09 18.32 -11.46
C TRP A 2 -3.50 17.00 -10.94
N VAL A 3 -2.64 17.07 -9.91
CA VAL A 3 -2.08 15.89 -9.23
C VAL A 3 -3.15 14.98 -8.64
N ALA A 4 -4.17 15.54 -7.97
CA ALA A 4 -5.24 14.75 -7.36
C ALA A 4 -6.08 14.00 -8.41
N PHE A 5 -6.26 14.59 -9.60
CA PHE A 5 -6.97 13.95 -10.70
C PHE A 5 -6.23 12.70 -11.20
N PHE A 6 -4.93 12.80 -11.44
CA PHE A 6 -4.12 11.65 -11.84
C PHE A 6 -3.99 10.61 -10.73
N ALA A 7 -3.83 11.04 -9.47
CA ALA A 7 -3.77 10.14 -8.32
C ALA A 7 -5.06 9.32 -8.17
N ALA A 8 -6.22 9.96 -8.21
CA ALA A 8 -7.51 9.28 -8.12
C ALA A 8 -7.73 8.32 -9.29
N THR A 9 -7.41 8.75 -10.52
CA THR A 9 -7.51 7.89 -11.71
C THR A 9 -6.63 6.65 -11.58
N GLY A 10 -5.39 6.80 -11.11
CA GLY A 10 -4.47 5.68 -10.87
C GLY A 10 -5.00 4.68 -9.83
N VAL A 11 -5.60 5.16 -8.74
CA VAL A 11 -6.23 4.30 -7.73
C VAL A 11 -7.39 3.50 -8.33
N ILE A 12 -8.25 4.14 -9.13
CA ILE A 12 -9.38 3.48 -9.79
C ILE A 12 -8.89 2.38 -10.76
N LEU A 13 -7.90 2.70 -11.60
CA LEU A 13 -7.34 1.72 -12.54
C LEU A 13 -6.67 0.54 -11.81
N SER A 14 -5.99 0.80 -10.69
CA SER A 14 -5.39 -0.24 -9.85
C SER A 14 -6.44 -1.21 -9.31
N ALA A 15 -7.55 -0.68 -8.78
CA ALA A 15 -8.66 -1.51 -8.30
C ALA A 15 -9.35 -2.27 -9.44
N ALA A 16 -9.59 -1.62 -10.58
CA ALA A 16 -10.20 -2.24 -11.75
C ALA A 16 -9.40 -3.44 -12.27
N TYR A 17 -8.07 -3.30 -12.37
CA TYR A 17 -7.20 -4.40 -12.77
C TYR A 17 -7.17 -5.52 -11.73
N ALA A 18 -7.10 -5.19 -10.44
CA ALA A 18 -7.13 -6.20 -9.38
C ALA A 18 -8.41 -7.05 -9.42
N LEU A 19 -9.58 -6.43 -9.60
CA LEU A 19 -10.85 -7.13 -9.71
C LEU A 19 -10.96 -7.96 -10.99
N TRP A 20 -10.52 -7.42 -12.13
CA TRP A 20 -10.48 -8.15 -13.39
C TRP A 20 -9.58 -9.40 -13.30
N LEU A 21 -8.39 -9.25 -12.71
CA LEU A 21 -7.44 -10.33 -12.53
C LEU A 21 -7.99 -11.38 -11.57
N TYR A 22 -8.50 -10.96 -10.42
CA TYR A 22 -9.10 -11.86 -9.43
C TYR A 22 -10.21 -12.71 -10.06
N ARG A 23 -11.10 -12.07 -10.83
CA ARG A 23 -12.17 -12.79 -11.54
C ARG A 23 -11.62 -13.84 -12.49
N ARG A 24 -10.58 -13.51 -13.26
CA ARG A 24 -10.01 -14.40 -14.26
C ARG A 24 -9.21 -15.56 -13.65
N VAL A 25 -8.53 -15.34 -12.53
CA VAL A 25 -7.69 -16.34 -11.86
C VAL A 25 -8.52 -17.28 -11.01
N ILE A 26 -9.49 -16.77 -10.23
CA ILE A 26 -10.27 -17.59 -9.30
C ILE A 26 -11.49 -18.22 -9.96
N PHE A 27 -12.22 -17.47 -10.79
CA PHE A 27 -13.45 -17.95 -11.43
C PHE A 27 -13.25 -18.43 -12.88
N GLY A 28 -12.02 -18.49 -13.36
CA GLY A 28 -11.68 -19.00 -14.69
C GLY A 28 -11.73 -20.53 -14.76
N ALA A 29 -12.00 -21.07 -15.95
CA ALA A 29 -11.98 -22.52 -16.15
C ALA A 29 -10.54 -23.07 -16.06
N LEU A 30 -10.34 -24.16 -15.31
CA LEU A 30 -9.07 -24.89 -15.25
C LEU A 30 -8.88 -25.72 -16.52
N THR A 31 -8.22 -25.13 -17.52
CA THR A 31 -8.00 -25.76 -18.83
C THR A 31 -6.70 -26.54 -18.93
N LYS A 32 -5.74 -26.34 -18.02
CA LYS A 32 -4.45 -27.03 -18.03
C LYS A 32 -4.44 -28.20 -17.06
N ASP A 33 -4.15 -29.40 -17.53
CA ASP A 33 -4.09 -30.59 -16.69
C ASP A 33 -2.98 -30.54 -15.62
N SER A 34 -1.89 -29.80 -15.88
CA SER A 34 -0.85 -29.56 -14.88
C SER A 34 -1.33 -28.76 -13.67
N LEU A 35 -2.38 -27.95 -13.80
CA LEU A 35 -2.95 -27.16 -12.71
C LEU A 35 -3.90 -27.97 -11.83
N LYS A 36 -4.45 -29.08 -12.34
CA LYS A 36 -5.38 -29.94 -11.60
C LYS A 36 -4.69 -30.76 -10.50
N ASN A 37 -3.39 -30.98 -10.63
CA ASN A 37 -2.58 -31.75 -9.69
C ASN A 37 -1.87 -30.88 -8.64
N LEU A 38 -2.11 -29.55 -8.62
CA LEU A 38 -1.54 -28.69 -7.58
C LEU A 38 -2.20 -29.00 -6.23
N LEU A 39 -1.37 -29.22 -5.21
CA LEU A 39 -1.86 -29.34 -3.84
C LEU A 39 -2.29 -27.97 -3.30
N ASP A 40 -3.27 -28.00 -2.40
CA ASP A 40 -3.64 -26.84 -1.59
C ASP A 40 -2.51 -26.40 -0.67
N LEU A 41 -2.63 -25.18 -0.16
CA LEU A 41 -1.69 -24.57 0.79
C LEU A 41 -1.39 -25.51 1.97
N SER A 42 -0.10 -25.78 2.15
CA SER A 42 0.42 -26.53 3.28
C SER A 42 0.23 -25.75 4.61
N PRO A 43 0.20 -26.43 5.76
CA PRO A 43 0.05 -25.76 7.06
C PRO A 43 1.12 -24.71 7.35
N ARG A 44 2.34 -24.90 6.82
CA ARG A 44 3.45 -23.94 6.94
C ARG A 44 3.15 -22.65 6.17
N GLU A 45 2.64 -22.76 4.95
CA GLU A 45 2.31 -21.59 4.13
C GLU A 45 1.16 -20.79 4.75
N LYS A 46 0.15 -21.49 5.30
CA LYS A 46 -0.95 -20.85 6.04
C LYS A 46 -0.45 -20.08 7.26
N ALA A 47 0.50 -20.65 8.02
CA ALA A 47 1.08 -20.01 9.19
C ALA A 47 1.85 -18.72 8.86
N ILE A 48 2.35 -18.56 7.63
CA ILE A 48 3.02 -17.35 7.16
C ILE A 48 2.00 -16.32 6.64
N ILE A 49 1.01 -16.77 5.86
CA ILE A 49 0.05 -15.88 5.19
C ILE A 49 -0.98 -15.31 6.17
N TYR A 50 -1.54 -16.13 7.07
CA TYR A 50 -2.64 -15.68 7.93
C TYR A 50 -2.26 -14.53 8.88
N PRO A 51 -1.09 -14.52 9.55
CA PRO A 51 -0.68 -13.37 10.35
C PRO A 51 -0.59 -12.08 9.54
N LEU A 52 -0.11 -12.15 8.28
CA LEU A 52 -0.06 -10.98 7.41
C LEU A 52 -1.46 -10.45 7.09
N VAL A 53 -2.41 -11.35 6.80
CA VAL A 53 -3.81 -10.96 6.56
C VAL A 53 -4.42 -10.31 7.81
N VAL A 54 -4.16 -10.87 8.98
CA VAL A 54 -4.62 -10.30 10.26
C VAL A 54 -4.06 -8.90 10.47
N LEU A 55 -2.76 -8.68 10.21
CA LEU A 55 -2.14 -7.35 10.33
C LEU A 55 -2.73 -6.35 9.32
N VAL A 56 -2.99 -6.76 8.08
CA VAL A 56 -3.63 -5.89 7.07
C VAL A 56 -5.02 -5.44 7.53
N ILE A 57 -5.83 -6.37 8.06
CA ILE A 57 -7.16 -6.03 8.57
C ILE A 57 -7.04 -5.15 9.82
N PHE A 58 -6.15 -5.50 10.76
CA PHE A 58 -5.95 -4.77 12.00
C PHE A 58 -5.53 -3.32 11.74
N PHE A 59 -4.50 -3.08 10.92
CA PHE A 59 -4.07 -1.72 10.59
C PHE A 59 -5.05 -0.99 9.68
N GLY A 60 -5.85 -1.70 8.89
CA GLY A 60 -6.94 -1.10 8.11
C GLY A 60 -8.05 -0.52 8.99
N VAL A 61 -8.37 -1.16 10.12
CA VAL A 61 -9.38 -0.68 11.09
C VAL A 61 -8.77 0.30 12.09
N TYR A 62 -7.56 0.02 12.58
CA TYR A 62 -6.85 0.81 13.60
C TYR A 62 -5.45 1.23 13.12
N PRO A 63 -5.33 2.32 12.34
CA PRO A 63 -4.05 2.76 11.77
C PRO A 63 -3.17 3.56 12.75
N ALA A 64 -3.69 3.97 13.92
CA ALA A 64 -2.99 4.82 14.88
C ALA A 64 -1.58 4.32 15.28
N PRO A 65 -1.33 3.01 15.51
CA PRO A 65 0.00 2.54 15.91
C PRO A 65 1.09 2.87 14.88
N VAL A 66 0.75 2.81 13.59
CA VAL A 66 1.69 3.11 12.51
C VAL A 66 1.91 4.63 12.40
N PHE A 67 0.86 5.42 12.58
CA PHE A 67 0.98 6.88 12.55
C PHE A 67 1.74 7.43 13.76
N ASP A 68 1.47 6.94 14.96
CA ASP A 68 2.14 7.38 16.18
C ASP A 68 3.65 7.05 16.14
N ALA A 69 4.00 5.86 15.64
CA ALA A 69 5.39 5.45 15.47
C ALA A 69 6.15 6.33 14.46
N THR A 70 5.47 6.90 13.46
CA THR A 70 6.10 7.72 12.42
C THR A 70 5.97 9.23 12.66
N ALA A 71 5.08 9.65 13.56
CA ALA A 71 4.74 11.06 13.78
C ALA A 71 5.94 11.93 14.16
N GLN A 72 6.80 11.46 15.07
CA GLN A 72 7.95 12.24 15.53
C GLN A 72 8.98 12.45 14.41
N SER A 73 9.28 11.39 13.64
CA SER A 73 10.20 11.46 12.51
C SER A 73 9.69 12.38 11.42
N VAL A 74 8.40 12.31 11.08
CA VAL A 74 7.77 13.19 10.09
C VAL A 74 7.79 14.65 10.56
N LYS A 75 7.50 14.92 11.84
CA LYS A 75 7.54 16.28 12.40
C LYS A 75 8.95 16.89 12.34
N ALA A 76 9.97 16.10 12.68
CA ALA A 76 11.37 16.55 12.59
C ALA A 76 11.76 16.87 11.15
N LEU A 77 11.38 16.01 10.19
CA LEU A 77 11.62 16.22 8.76
C LEU A 77 10.97 17.51 8.25
N VAL A 78 9.68 17.73 8.56
CA VAL A 78 8.97 18.95 8.15
C VAL A 78 9.63 20.19 8.73
N THR A 79 10.00 20.17 10.01
CA THR A 79 10.64 21.31 10.69
C THR A 79 11.97 21.68 10.03
N ASN A 80 12.81 20.69 9.73
CA ASN A 80 14.11 20.89 9.10
C ASN A 80 13.97 21.45 7.67
N VAL A 81 13.01 20.92 6.89
CA VAL A 81 12.74 21.39 5.53
C VAL A 81 12.22 22.83 5.55
N THR A 82 11.25 23.15 6.41
CA THR A 82 10.74 24.52 6.54
C THR A 82 11.84 25.51 6.97
N ALA A 83 12.71 25.13 7.91
CA ALA A 83 13.83 25.96 8.33
C ALA A 83 14.82 26.25 7.16
N SER A 84 15.12 25.25 6.34
CA SER A 84 15.98 25.41 5.16
C SER A 84 15.37 26.29 4.06
N ILE A 85 14.06 26.21 3.87
CA ILE A 85 13.34 27.06 2.90
C ILE A 85 13.38 28.52 3.37
N ASN A 86 13.11 28.76 4.65
CA ASN A 86 13.12 30.10 5.22
C ASN A 86 14.52 30.73 5.15
N SER A 87 15.58 29.97 5.45
CA SER A 87 16.96 30.49 5.35
C SER A 87 17.35 30.80 3.89
N ALA A 88 16.94 29.96 2.93
CA ALA A 88 17.16 30.22 1.50
C ALA A 88 16.41 31.48 1.02
N GLN A 89 15.18 31.71 1.50
CA GLN A 89 14.41 32.91 1.19
C GLN A 89 15.07 34.18 1.74
N THR A 90 15.52 34.16 3.00
CA THR A 90 16.23 35.30 3.61
C THR A 90 17.56 35.58 2.91
N ALA A 91 18.28 34.56 2.46
CA ALA A 91 19.53 34.73 1.72
C ALA A 91 19.32 35.30 0.31
N ALA A 92 18.18 35.01 -0.34
CA ALA A 92 17.84 35.56 -1.66
C ALA A 92 17.24 36.99 -1.59
N ALA A 93 16.80 37.43 -0.41
CA ALA A 93 16.25 38.76 -0.17
C ALA A 93 17.30 39.81 0.20
N ASN A 94 18.54 39.38 0.51
CA ASN A 94 19.70 40.23 0.78
C ASN A 94 20.64 40.23 -0.44
#